data_AF-A0A2S2N4R4-F1
#
_entry.id   AF-A0A2S2N4R4-F1
#
_cell.length_a   1.000
_cell.length_b   1.000
_cell.length_c   1.000
_cell.angle_alpha   90.00
_cell.angle_beta   90.00
_cell.angle_gamma   90.00
#
_symmetry.space_group_name_H-M   'P 1'
#
loop_
_entity.id
_entity.type
_entity.pdbx_description
1 polymer ?
#
loop_
_entity_poly.entity_id
_entity_poly.type
_entity_poly.pdbx_seq_one_letter_code
_entity_poly.pdbx_strand_id
1 'polypeptide(L)'
;AGGAQTAEVTWHGKGNEDRRGQPVQAGVAERSWLYLKGSYLRCTRHMEVAFMVCAINPSIDGHTDSLELLQLQQRLLWLLYDMGHLDRYPMALGNLADLEELEPTPGRPDPLTLYHQGIHSARTYYNNEHIYPYLYLAGFHCRNKNVKEALEAWADTATVIQDYNYCREDEEIYKEFFDVANDVIPN
;
A
#
# COMPACT_ATOMS: atom_id res chain seq x y z
N ALA A 1 -24.07 -0.92 -16.64
CA ALA A 1 -22.68 -0.57 -16.30
C ALA A 1 -22.68 0.82 -15.69
N GLY A 2 -22.41 0.93 -14.38
CA GLY A 2 -22.34 2.20 -13.64
C GLY A 2 -21.01 2.29 -12.90
N GLY A 3 -20.53 3.50 -12.61
CA GLY A 3 -19.28 3.71 -11.86
C GLY A 3 -18.01 3.94 -12.69
N ALA A 4 -18.14 4.36 -13.96
CA ALA A 4 -16.98 4.73 -14.80
C ALA A 4 -16.57 6.21 -14.66
N GLN A 5 -17.47 7.06 -14.13
CA GLN A 5 -17.18 8.47 -13.89
C GLN A 5 -16.34 8.62 -12.62
N THR A 6 -15.47 9.61 -12.65
CA THR A 6 -14.56 9.94 -11.54
C THR A 6 -14.66 11.43 -11.27
N ALA A 7 -14.55 11.83 -10.02
CA ALA A 7 -14.45 13.22 -9.64
C ALA A 7 -13.48 13.35 -8.47
N GLU A 8 -12.56 14.30 -8.56
CA GLU A 8 -11.75 14.71 -7.43
C GLU A 8 -12.64 15.34 -6.36
N VAL A 9 -12.44 14.95 -5.10
CA VAL A 9 -13.24 15.43 -3.96
C VAL A 9 -12.39 16.00 -2.83
N THR A 10 -11.07 15.88 -2.94
CA THR A 10 -10.11 16.34 -1.93
C THR A 10 -8.89 16.97 -2.61
N TRP A 11 -8.01 17.59 -1.82
CA TRP A 11 -6.71 18.08 -2.27
C TRP A 11 -5.66 16.95 -2.25
N HIS A 12 -4.53 17.17 -2.93
CA HIS A 12 -3.36 16.31 -2.87
C HIS A 12 -2.08 17.14 -2.69
N GLY A 13 -1.19 16.72 -1.77
CA GLY A 13 0.06 17.42 -1.47
C GLY A 13 -0.10 18.80 -0.83
N LYS A 14 0.97 19.61 -0.84
CA LYS A 14 1.00 21.00 -0.34
C LYS A 14 1.32 21.95 -1.50
N GLY A 15 0.48 22.97 -1.70
CA GLY A 15 0.70 24.00 -2.72
C GLY A 15 0.39 23.59 -4.16
N ASN A 16 -0.34 22.48 -4.36
CA ASN A 16 -0.88 22.08 -5.66
C ASN A 16 -2.23 22.76 -5.91
N GLU A 17 -2.57 22.94 -7.19
CA GLU A 17 -3.84 23.54 -7.60
C GLU A 17 -5.04 22.64 -7.26
N ASP A 18 -6.17 23.26 -6.91
CA ASP A 18 -7.41 22.55 -6.61
C ASP A 18 -8.00 21.94 -7.90
N ARG A 19 -8.16 20.61 -7.90
CA ARG A 19 -8.78 19.86 -9.00
C ARG A 19 -10.18 19.34 -8.68
N ARG A 20 -10.77 19.69 -7.53
CA ARG A 20 -12.08 19.18 -7.12
C ARG A 20 -13.14 19.37 -8.21
N GLY A 21 -13.92 18.32 -8.44
CA GLY A 21 -14.94 18.24 -9.48
C GLY A 21 -14.40 17.85 -10.87
N GLN A 22 -13.09 17.87 -11.10
CA GLN A 22 -12.48 17.40 -12.33
C GLN A 22 -12.32 15.87 -12.32
N PRO A 23 -12.27 15.22 -13.48
CA PRO A 23 -12.10 13.79 -13.54
C PRO A 23 -10.60 13.42 -13.66
N VAL A 24 -10.22 12.17 -13.34
CA VAL A 24 -8.81 11.79 -13.11
C VAL A 24 -8.04 11.42 -14.39
N GLN A 25 -8.64 11.54 -15.58
CA GLN A 25 -8.07 11.00 -16.83
C GLN A 25 -6.78 11.70 -17.24
N ALA A 26 -6.58 12.97 -16.88
CA ALA A 26 -5.33 13.67 -17.14
C ALA A 26 -4.15 12.97 -16.43
N GLY A 27 -4.32 12.66 -15.14
CA GLY A 27 -3.34 11.93 -14.32
C GLY A 27 -3.08 10.50 -14.83
N VAL A 28 -4.13 9.82 -15.27
CA VAL A 28 -3.98 8.50 -15.91
C VAL A 28 -3.20 8.58 -17.22
N ALA A 29 -3.48 9.59 -18.06
CA ALA A 29 -2.86 9.76 -19.38
C ALA A 29 -1.38 10.17 -19.30
N GLU A 30 -0.99 10.96 -18.30
CA GLU A 30 0.41 11.31 -18.07
C GLU A 30 1.23 10.15 -17.47
N ARG A 31 0.57 9.06 -17.05
CA ARG A 31 1.18 7.88 -16.42
C ARG A 31 1.91 8.23 -15.12
N SER A 32 1.34 9.12 -14.32
CA SER A 32 1.84 9.41 -12.97
C SER A 32 1.53 8.26 -12.02
N TRP A 33 2.41 8.08 -11.03
CA TRP A 33 2.22 7.04 -10.02
C TRP A 33 0.96 7.28 -9.19
N LEU A 34 0.66 8.54 -8.88
CA LEU A 34 -0.52 8.94 -8.11
C LEU A 34 -1.85 8.35 -8.62
N TYR A 35 -2.00 8.21 -9.94
CA TYR A 35 -3.22 7.67 -10.57
C TYR A 35 -3.06 6.24 -11.10
N LEU A 36 -1.91 5.60 -10.82
CA LEU A 36 -1.63 4.18 -11.07
C LEU A 36 -1.96 3.72 -12.50
N LYS A 37 -1.76 4.58 -13.51
CA LYS A 37 -2.15 4.33 -14.92
C LYS A 37 -3.61 3.83 -15.10
N GLY A 38 -4.49 4.15 -14.14
CA GLY A 38 -5.89 3.72 -14.13
C GLY A 38 -6.18 2.44 -13.35
N SER A 39 -5.16 1.73 -12.86
CA SER A 39 -5.26 0.52 -12.03
C SER A 39 -5.40 0.83 -10.53
N TYR A 40 -6.05 1.94 -10.18
CA TYR A 40 -6.40 2.30 -8.81
C TYR A 40 -7.58 1.47 -8.28
N LEU A 41 -7.74 1.42 -6.96
CA LEU A 41 -8.84 0.71 -6.30
C LEU A 41 -10.17 1.40 -6.60
N ARG A 42 -11.17 0.61 -7.00
CA ARG A 42 -12.59 1.02 -7.05
C ARG A 42 -13.35 0.27 -5.98
N CYS A 43 -13.45 0.86 -4.80
CA CYS A 43 -13.95 0.19 -3.61
C CYS A 43 -15.44 -0.20 -3.73
N THR A 44 -15.76 -1.41 -3.27
CA THR A 44 -17.11 -1.77 -2.83
C THR A 44 -17.35 -1.24 -1.41
N ARG A 45 -18.58 -1.34 -0.89
CA ARG A 45 -18.88 -0.97 0.51
C ARG A 45 -17.99 -1.70 1.52
N HIS A 46 -17.67 -2.97 1.27
CA HIS A 46 -16.79 -3.75 2.15
C HIS A 46 -15.34 -3.28 2.09
N MET A 47 -14.86 -2.86 0.91
CA MET A 47 -13.53 -2.27 0.77
C MET A 47 -13.44 -0.87 1.40
N GLU A 48 -14.54 -0.10 1.41
CA GLU A 48 -14.60 1.17 2.15
C GLU A 48 -14.51 0.93 3.67
N VAL A 49 -15.13 -0.15 4.18
CA VAL A 49 -14.93 -0.56 5.58
C VAL A 49 -13.48 -0.97 5.83
N ALA A 50 -12.87 -1.75 4.94
CA ALA A 50 -11.45 -2.09 5.04
C ALA A 50 -10.55 -0.85 5.03
N PHE A 51 -10.85 0.14 4.19
CA PHE A 51 -10.14 1.41 4.17
C PHE A 51 -10.23 2.14 5.53
N MET A 52 -11.41 2.21 6.13
CA MET A 52 -11.57 2.82 7.47
C MET A 52 -10.81 2.06 8.56
N VAL A 53 -10.74 0.72 8.47
CA VAL A 53 -9.95 -0.10 9.41
C VAL A 53 -8.45 0.14 9.22
N CYS A 54 -7.95 0.19 7.99
CA CYS A 54 -6.56 0.53 7.70
C CYS A 54 -6.21 1.97 8.12
N ALA A 55 -7.19 2.88 8.15
CA ALA A 55 -7.01 4.26 8.59
C ALA A 55 -6.97 4.43 10.13
N ILE A 56 -7.18 3.37 10.91
CA ILE A 56 -6.92 3.40 12.36
C ILE A 56 -5.43 3.69 12.55
N ASN A 57 -5.14 4.75 13.32
CA ASN A 57 -3.77 5.12 13.69
C ASN A 57 -3.54 4.77 15.17
N PRO A 58 -2.69 3.77 15.48
CA PRO A 58 -2.39 3.38 16.86
C PRO A 58 -1.41 4.35 17.56
N SER A 59 -0.72 5.23 16.84
CA SER A 59 0.31 6.11 17.40
C SER A 59 -0.27 7.10 18.42
N ILE A 60 0.29 7.06 19.63
CA ILE A 60 0.04 8.02 20.71
C ILE A 60 1.03 9.18 20.57
N ASP A 61 2.29 8.86 20.32
CA ASP A 61 3.37 9.80 20.03
C ASP A 61 4.43 9.15 19.10
N GLY A 62 5.55 9.84 18.86
CA GLY A 62 6.61 9.38 17.94
C GLY A 62 7.37 8.12 18.36
N HIS A 63 7.12 7.58 19.56
CA HIS A 63 7.79 6.39 20.08
C HIS A 63 6.83 5.37 20.71
N THR A 64 5.54 5.68 20.79
CA THR A 64 4.56 4.91 21.55
C THR A 64 3.28 4.68 20.75
N ASP A 65 2.88 3.41 20.66
CA ASP A 65 1.60 2.98 20.08
C ASP A 65 0.65 2.44 21.15
N SER A 66 -0.66 2.60 20.92
CA SER A 66 -1.72 1.97 21.72
C SER A 66 -1.86 0.50 21.33
N LEU A 67 -1.59 -0.38 22.28
CA LEU A 67 -1.78 -1.83 22.13
C LEU A 67 -3.24 -2.18 21.80
N GLU A 68 -4.20 -1.48 22.41
CA GLU A 68 -5.62 -1.72 22.19
C GLU A 68 -6.04 -1.39 20.75
N LEU A 69 -5.49 -0.32 20.17
CA LEU A 69 -5.77 0.06 18.78
C LEU A 69 -5.09 -0.88 17.79
N LEU A 70 -3.86 -1.33 18.07
CA LEU A 70 -3.18 -2.37 17.27
C LEU A 70 -4.01 -3.66 17.24
N GLN A 71 -4.43 -4.16 18.41
CA GLN A 71 -5.24 -5.37 18.53
C GLN A 71 -6.62 -5.22 17.89
N LEU A 72 -7.25 -4.04 18.00
CA LEU A 72 -8.52 -3.76 17.34
C LEU A 72 -8.37 -3.79 15.81
N GLN A 73 -7.35 -3.11 15.27
CA GLN A 73 -7.08 -3.06 13.84
C GLN A 73 -6.79 -4.47 13.30
N GLN A 74 -5.91 -5.23 13.96
CA GLN A 74 -5.55 -6.60 13.59
C GLN A 74 -6.78 -7.53 13.54
N ARG A 75 -7.62 -7.52 14.59
CA ARG A 75 -8.83 -8.36 14.65
C ARG A 75 -9.86 -7.99 13.58
N LEU A 76 -10.02 -6.69 13.29
CA LEU A 76 -10.94 -6.23 12.24
C LEU A 76 -10.41 -6.58 10.84
N LEU A 77 -9.11 -6.49 10.61
CA LEU A 77 -8.49 -6.93 9.36
C LEU A 77 -8.63 -8.44 9.18
N TRP A 78 -8.47 -9.25 10.23
CA TRP A 78 -8.75 -10.68 10.16
C TRP A 78 -10.20 -11.01 9.84
N LEU A 79 -11.16 -10.28 10.43
CA LEU A 79 -12.58 -10.43 10.09
C LEU A 79 -12.82 -10.16 8.60
N LEU A 80 -12.25 -9.08 8.08
CA LEU A 80 -12.36 -8.72 6.66
C LEU A 80 -11.65 -9.74 5.75
N TYR A 81 -10.52 -10.29 6.19
CA TYR A 81 -9.78 -11.34 5.50
C TYR A 81 -10.63 -12.61 5.37
N ASP A 82 -11.20 -13.10 6.48
CA ASP A 82 -12.01 -14.32 6.52
C ASP A 82 -13.27 -14.21 5.66
N MET A 83 -13.78 -12.99 5.46
CA MET A 83 -14.93 -12.69 4.61
C MET A 83 -14.54 -12.45 3.13
N GLY A 84 -13.26 -12.58 2.76
CA GLY A 84 -12.76 -12.35 1.39
C GLY A 84 -12.79 -10.89 0.95
N HIS A 85 -12.89 -9.95 1.90
CA HIS A 85 -12.99 -8.52 1.60
C HIS A 85 -11.62 -7.86 1.36
N LEU A 86 -10.53 -8.56 1.64
CA LEU A 86 -9.15 -8.10 1.39
C LEU A 86 -8.55 -8.63 0.09
N ASP A 87 -9.21 -9.54 -0.63
CA ASP A 87 -8.70 -10.16 -1.87
C ASP A 87 -8.26 -9.16 -2.93
N ARG A 88 -8.90 -7.99 -2.96
CA ARG A 88 -8.62 -6.89 -3.90
C ARG A 88 -8.02 -5.67 -3.21
N TYR A 89 -7.43 -5.82 -2.04
CA TYR A 89 -6.83 -4.71 -1.30
C TYR A 89 -5.38 -5.04 -0.90
N PRO A 90 -4.42 -4.84 -1.82
CA PRO A 90 -3.01 -5.20 -1.61
C PRO A 90 -2.39 -4.60 -0.34
N MET A 91 -2.62 -3.30 -0.09
CA MET A 91 -2.04 -2.60 1.07
C MET A 91 -2.66 -3.03 2.40
N ALA A 92 -3.94 -3.47 2.42
CA ALA A 92 -4.55 -3.98 3.64
C ALA A 92 -3.94 -5.33 4.06
N LEU A 93 -3.54 -6.16 3.09
CA LEU A 93 -2.79 -7.40 3.34
C LEU A 93 -1.38 -7.10 3.87
N GLY A 94 -0.71 -6.06 3.35
CA GLY A 94 0.57 -5.58 3.89
C GLY A 94 0.46 -5.07 5.33
N ASN A 95 -0.57 -4.26 5.63
CA ASN A 95 -0.86 -3.79 6.99
C ASN A 95 -1.11 -4.98 7.95
N LEU A 96 -1.94 -5.94 7.55
CA LEU A 96 -2.17 -7.14 8.35
C LEU A 96 -0.89 -7.95 8.58
N ALA A 97 -0.02 -8.05 7.58
CA ALA A 97 1.26 -8.73 7.70
C ALA A 97 2.20 -8.05 8.71
N ASP A 98 2.30 -6.70 8.69
CA ASP A 98 3.08 -5.94 9.67
C ASP A 98 2.55 -6.16 11.10
N LEU A 99 1.22 -6.19 11.29
CA LEU A 99 0.60 -6.47 12.60
C LEU A 99 0.87 -7.90 13.08
N GLU A 100 0.87 -8.88 12.18
CA GLU A 100 1.24 -10.26 12.50
C GLU A 100 2.73 -10.45 12.76
N GLU A 101 3.61 -9.62 12.18
CA GLU A 101 5.03 -9.61 12.54
C GLU A 101 5.22 -9.09 13.97
N LEU A 102 4.44 -8.07 14.36
CA LEU A 102 4.51 -7.46 15.68
C LEU A 102 3.97 -8.38 16.79
N GLU A 103 2.75 -8.91 16.62
CA GLU A 103 2.10 -9.82 17.57
C GLU A 103 1.37 -10.95 16.81
N PRO A 104 2.03 -12.09 16.55
CA PRO A 104 1.44 -13.19 15.79
C PRO A 104 0.18 -13.77 16.43
N THR A 105 -0.86 -13.96 15.64
CA THR A 105 -2.09 -14.61 16.08
C THR A 105 -2.01 -16.13 15.88
N PRO A 106 -2.16 -16.96 16.94
CA PRO A 106 -2.06 -18.42 16.79
C PRO A 106 -3.04 -19.00 15.76
N GLY A 107 -2.51 -19.80 14.83
CA GLY A 107 -3.29 -20.45 13.77
C GLY A 107 -3.55 -19.59 12.53
N ARG A 108 -3.04 -18.35 12.49
CA ARG A 108 -3.08 -17.50 11.30
C ARG A 108 -1.86 -17.72 10.39
N PRO A 109 -1.97 -17.37 9.09
CA PRO A 109 -0.82 -17.31 8.18
C PRO A 109 0.32 -16.46 8.73
N ASP A 110 1.55 -16.84 8.40
CA ASP A 110 2.72 -16.03 8.70
C ASP A 110 2.76 -14.73 7.87
N PRO A 111 3.51 -13.70 8.32
CA PRO A 111 3.60 -12.42 7.60
C PRO A 111 4.07 -12.56 6.15
N LEU A 112 5.03 -13.44 5.87
CA LEU A 112 5.56 -13.62 4.51
C LEU A 112 4.47 -14.12 3.55
N THR A 113 3.63 -15.05 4.00
CA THR A 113 2.45 -15.48 3.26
C THR A 113 1.52 -14.32 2.94
N LEU A 114 1.26 -13.42 3.90
CA LEU A 114 0.37 -12.26 3.71
C LEU A 114 0.96 -11.21 2.75
N TYR A 115 2.26 -10.90 2.84
CA TYR A 115 2.92 -10.00 1.88
C TYR A 115 2.83 -10.53 0.45
N HIS A 116 3.08 -11.83 0.25
CA HIS A 116 2.93 -12.46 -1.06
C HIS A 116 1.48 -12.49 -1.56
N GLN A 117 0.49 -12.63 -0.66
CA GLN A 117 -0.92 -12.46 -1.02
C GLN A 117 -1.23 -11.03 -1.48
N GLY A 118 -0.64 -10.02 -0.84
CA GLY A 118 -0.71 -8.61 -1.27
C GLY A 118 -0.17 -8.41 -2.69
N ILE A 119 1.02 -8.94 -2.97
CA ILE A 119 1.62 -8.92 -4.32
C ILE A 119 0.74 -9.69 -5.32
N HIS A 120 0.22 -10.84 -4.94
CA HIS A 120 -0.67 -11.63 -5.78
C HIS A 120 -1.96 -10.86 -6.13
N SER A 121 -2.55 -10.14 -5.17
CA SER A 121 -3.71 -9.27 -5.41
C SER A 121 -3.36 -8.15 -6.39
N ALA A 122 -2.21 -7.48 -6.23
CA ALA A 122 -1.72 -6.45 -7.15
C ALA A 122 -1.56 -6.97 -8.58
N ARG A 123 -0.97 -8.16 -8.76
CA ARG A 123 -0.80 -8.81 -10.06
C ARG A 123 -2.14 -9.19 -10.71
N THR A 124 -3.06 -9.71 -9.90
CA THR A 124 -4.33 -10.29 -10.39
C THR A 124 -5.35 -9.22 -10.76
N TYR A 125 -5.47 -8.17 -9.95
CA TYR A 125 -6.56 -7.20 -10.07
C TYR A 125 -6.11 -5.82 -10.57
N TYR A 126 -4.81 -5.53 -10.55
CA TYR A 126 -4.26 -4.20 -10.80
C TYR A 126 -3.05 -4.21 -11.73
N ASN A 127 -2.98 -5.20 -12.64
CA ASN A 127 -1.95 -5.32 -13.68
C ASN A 127 -0.50 -5.25 -13.18
N ASN A 128 -0.26 -5.60 -11.91
CA ASN A 128 1.04 -5.44 -11.25
C ASN A 128 1.57 -3.99 -11.24
N GLU A 129 0.69 -3.01 -11.20
CA GLU A 129 1.06 -1.58 -11.28
C GLU A 129 1.21 -0.93 -9.89
N HIS A 130 1.10 -1.69 -8.81
CA HIS A 130 1.20 -1.21 -7.42
C HIS A 130 2.60 -1.43 -6.86
N ILE A 131 3.13 -0.42 -6.14
CA ILE A 131 4.50 -0.40 -5.65
C ILE A 131 4.60 -0.88 -4.20
N TYR A 132 3.73 -0.37 -3.33
CA TYR A 132 3.77 -0.68 -1.89
C TYR A 132 3.76 -2.17 -1.52
N PRO A 133 3.06 -3.09 -2.23
CA PRO A 133 3.14 -4.52 -1.90
C PRO A 133 4.56 -5.08 -1.90
N TYR A 134 5.43 -4.58 -2.80
CA TYR A 134 6.83 -4.96 -2.84
C TYR A 134 7.67 -4.23 -1.79
N LEU A 135 7.37 -2.95 -1.51
CA LEU A 135 8.03 -2.21 -0.42
C LEU A 135 7.76 -2.83 0.95
N TYR A 136 6.53 -3.29 1.22
CA TYR A 136 6.19 -4.02 2.44
C TYR A 136 7.06 -5.28 2.60
N LEU A 137 7.15 -6.09 1.54
CA LEU A 137 7.98 -7.30 1.53
C LEU A 137 9.47 -6.98 1.73
N ALA A 138 9.97 -5.95 1.05
CA ALA A 138 11.35 -5.51 1.19
C ALA A 138 11.65 -5.03 2.62
N GLY A 139 10.73 -4.27 3.22
CA GLY A 139 10.81 -3.80 4.61
C GLY A 139 10.88 -4.95 5.61
N PHE A 140 10.03 -5.97 5.44
CA PHE A 140 10.08 -7.19 6.24
C PHE A 140 11.44 -7.90 6.14
N HIS A 141 11.95 -8.14 4.93
CA HIS A 141 13.25 -8.77 4.76
C HIS A 141 14.39 -7.92 5.33
N CYS A 142 14.33 -6.59 5.18
CA CYS A 142 15.30 -5.65 5.74
C CYS A 142 15.34 -5.71 7.27
N ARG A 143 14.19 -5.63 7.96
CA ARG A 143 14.11 -5.75 9.43
C ARG A 143 14.69 -7.07 9.94
N ASN A 144 14.50 -8.14 9.16
CA ASN A 144 14.97 -9.49 9.49
C ASN A 144 16.38 -9.81 8.95
N LYS A 145 17.11 -8.82 8.41
CA LYS A 145 18.48 -8.95 7.88
C LYS A 145 18.64 -9.97 6.74
N ASN A 146 17.56 -10.22 6.00
CA ASN A 146 17.53 -11.05 4.81
C ASN A 146 17.92 -10.20 3.59
N VAL A 147 19.19 -9.82 3.51
CA VAL A 147 19.69 -8.79 2.57
C VAL A 147 19.41 -9.15 1.12
N LYS A 148 19.58 -10.42 0.74
CA LYS A 148 19.37 -10.87 -0.63
C LYS A 148 17.91 -10.68 -1.04
N GLU A 149 16.98 -11.16 -0.22
CA GLU A 149 15.54 -11.10 -0.47
C GLU A 149 15.02 -9.66 -0.43
N ALA A 150 15.58 -8.81 0.44
CA ALA A 150 15.27 -7.38 0.47
C ALA A 150 15.68 -6.69 -0.85
N LEU A 151 16.89 -6.94 -1.34
CA LEU A 151 17.37 -6.41 -2.64
C LEU A 151 16.55 -6.93 -3.82
N GLU A 152 16.14 -8.19 -3.81
CA GLU A 152 15.24 -8.76 -4.82
C GLU A 152 13.88 -8.05 -4.81
N ALA A 153 13.28 -7.82 -3.63
CA ALA A 153 12.01 -7.10 -3.52
C ALA A 153 12.11 -5.62 -3.92
N TRP A 154 13.20 -4.92 -3.59
CA TRP A 154 13.44 -3.57 -4.10
C TRP A 154 13.69 -3.53 -5.61
N ALA A 155 14.33 -4.55 -6.20
CA ALA A 155 14.47 -4.68 -7.65
C ALA A 155 13.11 -4.89 -8.34
N ASP A 156 12.23 -5.70 -7.74
CA ASP A 156 10.84 -5.85 -8.21
C ASP A 156 10.07 -4.53 -8.11
N THR A 157 10.27 -3.78 -7.03
CA THR A 157 9.71 -2.43 -6.85
C THR A 157 10.16 -1.48 -7.97
N ALA A 158 11.46 -1.48 -8.30
CA ALA A 158 12.03 -0.71 -9.41
C ALA A 158 11.48 -1.16 -10.78
N THR A 159 11.22 -2.45 -10.93
CA THR A 159 10.63 -3.03 -12.16
C THR A 159 9.20 -2.54 -12.38
N VAL A 160 8.44 -2.26 -11.31
CA VAL A 160 7.09 -1.67 -11.45
C VAL A 160 7.15 -0.18 -11.79
N ILE A 161 8.00 0.60 -11.10
CA ILE A 161 8.06 2.06 -11.31
C ILE A 161 8.63 2.45 -12.67
N GLN A 162 9.45 1.61 -13.32
CA GLN A 162 10.10 1.95 -14.60
C GLN A 162 9.12 2.30 -15.72
N ASP A 163 7.87 1.83 -15.63
CA ASP A 163 6.82 2.08 -16.63
C ASP A 163 5.99 3.35 -16.34
N TYR A 164 6.30 4.07 -15.27
CA TYR A 164 5.68 5.34 -14.89
C TYR A 164 6.54 6.53 -15.34
N ASN A 165 5.88 7.66 -15.59
CA ASN A 165 6.56 8.93 -15.73
C ASN A 165 6.59 9.61 -14.35
N TYR A 166 7.76 10.07 -13.91
CA TYR A 166 7.83 10.85 -12.69
C TYR A 166 7.16 12.22 -12.90
N CYS A 167 6.07 12.46 -12.18
CA CYS A 167 5.32 13.71 -12.21
C CYS A 167 5.48 14.51 -10.91
N ARG A 168 5.14 15.81 -10.95
CA ARG A 168 5.31 16.73 -9.81
C ARG A 168 4.64 16.26 -8.52
N GLU A 169 3.55 15.51 -8.63
CA GLU A 169 2.76 15.04 -7.48
C GLU A 169 3.22 13.68 -6.95
N ASP A 170 4.22 13.04 -7.57
CA ASP A 170 4.74 11.73 -7.16
C ASP A 170 5.86 11.85 -6.10
N GLU A 171 5.89 12.95 -5.34
CA GLU A 171 6.93 13.26 -4.35
C GLU A 171 7.07 12.17 -3.28
N GLU A 172 5.94 11.59 -2.83
CA GLU A 172 5.94 10.59 -1.77
C GLU A 172 6.68 9.31 -2.19
N ILE A 173 6.40 8.78 -3.38
CA ILE A 173 7.12 7.60 -3.85
C ILE A 173 8.58 7.91 -4.21
N TYR A 174 8.88 9.13 -4.66
CA TYR A 174 10.27 9.55 -4.87
C TYR A 174 11.07 9.52 -3.56
N LYS A 175 10.50 10.01 -2.44
CA LYS A 175 11.16 9.95 -1.13
C LYS A 175 11.44 8.52 -0.70
N GLU A 176 10.47 7.61 -0.86
CA GLU A 176 10.65 6.19 -0.56
C GLU A 176 11.86 5.59 -1.30
N PHE A 177 11.96 5.79 -2.63
CA PHE A 177 13.10 5.32 -3.40
C PHE A 177 14.41 6.01 -3.01
N PHE A 178 14.35 7.31 -2.70
CA PHE A 178 15.51 8.09 -2.29
C PHE A 178 16.09 7.57 -0.97
N ASP A 179 15.23 7.34 0.03
CA ASP A 179 15.62 6.84 1.34
C ASP A 179 16.16 5.40 1.24
N VAL A 180 15.49 4.54 0.46
CA VAL A 180 15.99 3.18 0.21
C VAL A 180 17.38 3.18 -0.43
N ALA A 181 17.57 3.98 -1.47
CA ALA A 181 18.81 3.98 -2.25
C ALA A 181 20.00 4.63 -1.51
N ASN A 182 19.75 5.63 -0.67
CA ASN A 182 20.80 6.47 -0.08
C ASN A 182 20.98 6.28 1.43
N ASP A 183 20.03 5.65 2.12
CA ASP A 183 20.12 5.39 3.57
C ASP A 183 19.95 3.91 3.90
N VAL A 184 18.85 3.27 3.47
CA VAL A 184 18.56 1.88 3.89
C VAL A 184 19.54 0.86 3.30
N ILE A 185 19.80 0.90 1.98
CA ILE A 185 20.72 -0.06 1.33
C ILE A 185 22.18 0.15 1.76
N PRO A 186 22.68 1.40 1.90
CA PRO A 186 24.06 1.63 2.35
C PRO A 186 24.39 1.22 3.80
N ASN A 187 23.38 1.17 4.70
CA ASN A 187 23.55 0.86 6.14
C ASN A 187 23.50 -0.65 6.44
#